data_AF-A0A0J7K8K2-F1
#
_entry.id   AF-A0A0J7K8K2-F1
#
_cell.length_a   1.000
_cell.length_b   1.000
_cell.length_c   1.000
_cell.angle_alpha   90.00
_cell.angle_beta   90.00
_cell.angle_gamma   90.00
#
_symmetry.space_group_name_H-M   'P 1'
#
loop_
_entity.id
_entity.type
_entity.pdbx_description
1 polymer ?
#
loop_
_entity_poly.entity_id
_entity_poly.type
_entity_poly.pdbx_seq_one_letter_code
_entity_poly.pdbx_strand_id
1 'polypeptide(L)'
;MFTAIIVANFLFLATGDSYTTIAHSFRLGFTTVSAIVAEVCDAIWLRMQPIYMPEPTEQIWKESSQKFYETWQFPYCIGSIDGKHVTIKCPNNTGSQHFCYLKKFSVVLMAVVGPDYKFLCVDIGGYGKNSDGGIFEQSTMGKKFESVTFGVPQENPLPGQHKPVPHVLIGDEAFPLKPYLMKPFAYR
;
A
#
# COMPACT_ATOMS: atom_id res chain seq x y z
N MET A 1 -18.39 25.22 13.83
CA MET A 1 -18.58 23.76 13.96
C MET A 1 -17.76 23.00 12.91
N PHE A 2 -17.91 23.27 11.60
CA PHE A 2 -17.16 22.61 10.53
C PHE A 2 -15.62 22.67 10.67
N THR A 3 -15.06 23.83 11.04
CA THR A 3 -13.62 23.98 11.28
C THR A 3 -13.11 23.07 12.41
N ALA A 4 -13.89 22.91 13.49
CA ALA A 4 -13.50 22.05 14.62
C ALA A 4 -13.50 20.56 14.24
N ILE A 5 -14.41 20.14 13.36
CA ILE A 5 -14.49 18.77 12.82
C ILE A 5 -13.22 18.44 12.05
N ILE A 6 -12.86 19.30 11.09
CA ILE A 6 -11.67 19.10 10.24
C ILE A 6 -10.39 19.12 11.09
N VAL A 7 -10.26 20.11 11.98
CA VAL A 7 -9.05 20.25 12.81
C VAL A 7 -8.91 19.07 13.78
N ALA A 8 -10.01 18.58 14.38
CA ALA A 8 -9.95 17.40 15.26
C ALA A 8 -9.48 16.14 14.52
N ASN A 9 -9.97 15.89 13.29
CA ASN A 9 -9.51 14.78 12.47
C ASN A 9 -8.03 14.94 12.07
N PHE A 10 -7.62 16.10 11.57
CA PHE A 10 -6.22 16.30 11.18
C PHE A 10 -5.27 16.25 12.36
N LEU A 11 -5.69 16.72 13.54
CA LEU A 11 -4.89 16.56 14.76
C LEU A 11 -4.70 15.07 15.06
N PHE A 12 -5.77 14.27 15.01
CA PHE A 12 -5.67 12.82 15.19
C PHE A 12 -4.69 12.16 14.20
N LEU A 13 -4.83 12.47 12.91
CA LEU A 13 -3.98 11.88 11.87
C LEU A 13 -2.51 12.32 11.97
N ALA A 14 -2.26 13.56 12.40
CA ALA A 14 -0.90 14.10 12.51
C ALA A 14 -0.15 13.62 13.75
N THR A 15 -0.85 13.45 14.89
CA THR A 15 -0.20 13.16 16.19
C THR A 15 -0.42 11.73 16.68
N GLY A 16 -1.48 11.06 16.24
CA GLY A 16 -1.89 9.77 16.79
C GLY A 16 -2.39 9.85 18.25
N ASP A 17 -2.79 11.04 18.72
CA ASP A 17 -3.30 11.25 20.08
C ASP A 17 -4.62 10.51 20.33
N SER A 18 -4.95 10.28 21.60
CA SER A 18 -6.18 9.59 21.97
C SER A 18 -7.42 10.43 21.69
N TYR A 19 -8.52 9.77 21.33
CA TYR A 19 -9.81 10.45 21.17
C TYR A 19 -10.25 11.19 22.44
N THR A 20 -9.86 10.71 23.62
CA THR A 20 -10.14 11.38 24.90
C THR A 20 -9.43 12.73 24.98
N THR A 21 -8.13 12.79 24.64
CA THR A 21 -7.35 14.05 24.66
C THR A 21 -7.94 15.06 23.67
N ILE A 22 -8.27 14.61 22.46
CA ILE A 22 -8.85 15.46 21.42
C ILE A 22 -10.23 15.95 21.85
N ALA A 23 -11.06 15.08 22.42
CA ALA A 23 -12.37 15.44 22.96
C ALA A 23 -12.28 16.56 24.01
N HIS A 24 -11.31 16.47 24.93
CA HIS A 24 -11.05 17.53 25.91
C HIS A 24 -10.62 18.85 25.26
N SER A 25 -9.70 18.81 24.30
CA SER A 25 -9.19 20.00 23.60
C SER A 25 -10.28 20.77 22.86
N PHE A 26 -11.25 20.08 22.26
CA PHE A 26 -12.34 20.69 21.49
C PHE A 26 -13.68 20.78 22.25
N ARG A 27 -13.71 20.37 23.53
CA ARG A 27 -14.93 20.30 24.36
C ARG A 27 -16.06 19.48 23.71
N LEU A 28 -15.68 18.33 23.13
CA LEU A 28 -16.59 17.38 22.49
C LEU A 28 -16.72 16.10 23.32
N GLY A 29 -17.71 15.26 23.01
CA GLY A 29 -17.80 13.91 23.56
C GLY A 29 -16.83 12.94 22.87
N PHE A 30 -16.36 11.92 23.60
CA PHE A 30 -15.49 10.87 23.05
C PHE A 30 -16.11 10.20 21.81
N THR A 31 -17.39 9.84 21.89
CA THR A 31 -18.13 9.20 20.79
C THR A 31 -18.25 10.13 19.58
N THR A 32 -18.45 11.44 19.81
CA THR A 32 -18.48 12.45 18.76
C THR A 32 -17.14 12.56 18.04
N VAL A 33 -16.02 12.60 18.76
CA VAL A 33 -14.68 12.61 18.14
C VAL A 33 -14.42 11.34 17.36
N SER A 34 -14.77 10.17 17.91
CA SER A 34 -14.64 8.89 17.20
C SER A 34 -15.42 8.87 15.88
N ALA A 35 -16.65 9.41 15.88
CA ALA A 35 -17.47 9.51 14.67
C ALA A 35 -16.87 10.50 13.66
N ILE A 36 -16.43 11.68 14.12
CA ILE A 36 -15.75 12.69 13.29
C ILE A 36 -14.52 12.09 12.60
N VAL A 37 -13.69 11.35 13.33
CA VAL A 37 -12.47 10.76 12.76
C VAL A 37 -12.84 9.79 11.63
N ALA A 38 -13.78 8.88 11.87
CA ALA A 38 -14.24 7.93 10.86
C ALA A 38 -14.85 8.62 9.63
N GLU A 39 -15.85 9.49 9.84
CA GLU A 39 -16.59 10.15 8.75
C GLU A 39 -15.67 11.01 7.86
N VAL A 40 -14.73 11.75 8.46
CA VAL A 40 -13.80 12.60 7.72
C VAL A 40 -12.77 11.75 6.96
N CYS A 41 -12.26 10.67 7.56
CA CYS A 41 -11.35 9.75 6.85
C CYS A 41 -12.05 9.10 5.65
N ASP A 42 -13.29 8.65 5.80
CA ASP A 42 -14.09 8.10 4.70
C ASP A 42 -14.30 9.14 3.59
N ALA A 43 -14.66 10.37 3.96
CA ALA A 43 -14.84 11.46 2.99
C ALA A 43 -13.53 11.80 2.25
N ILE A 44 -12.40 11.83 2.95
CA ILE A 44 -11.06 12.03 2.36
C ILE A 44 -10.78 10.90 1.37
N TRP A 45 -10.94 9.65 1.78
CA TRP A 45 -10.67 8.51 0.92
C TRP A 45 -11.54 8.54 -0.35
N LEU A 46 -12.87 8.67 -0.19
CA LEU A 46 -13.82 8.67 -1.31
C LEU A 46 -13.59 9.80 -2.32
N ARG A 47 -13.05 10.94 -1.89
CA ARG A 47 -12.81 12.11 -2.77
C ARG A 47 -11.39 12.18 -3.32
N MET A 48 -10.39 11.82 -2.51
CA MET A 48 -8.98 12.00 -2.86
C MET A 48 -8.37 10.74 -3.50
N GLN A 49 -8.78 9.53 -3.11
CA GLN A 49 -8.20 8.31 -3.66
C GLN A 49 -8.32 8.23 -5.19
N PRO A 50 -9.46 8.55 -5.83
CA PRO A 50 -9.56 8.51 -7.29
C PRO A 50 -8.67 9.52 -8.02
N ILE A 51 -8.25 10.60 -7.33
CA ILE A 51 -7.43 11.67 -7.91
C ILE A 51 -5.94 11.37 -7.75
N TYR A 52 -5.54 10.93 -6.55
CA TYR A 52 -4.13 10.77 -6.19
C TYR A 52 -3.61 9.34 -6.29
N MET A 53 -4.51 8.35 -6.30
CA MET A 53 -4.17 6.93 -6.42
C MET A 53 -5.22 6.20 -7.27
N PRO A 54 -5.47 6.64 -8.52
CA PRO A 54 -6.37 5.93 -9.42
C PRO A 54 -5.84 4.52 -9.71
N GLU A 55 -6.69 3.65 -10.24
CA GLU A 55 -6.23 2.34 -10.70
C GLU A 55 -5.13 2.52 -11.77
N PRO A 56 -3.95 1.90 -11.59
CA PRO A 56 -2.84 2.07 -12.53
C PRO A 56 -3.20 1.64 -13.95
N THR A 57 -2.90 2.51 -14.91
CA THR A 57 -3.04 2.24 -16.35
C THR A 57 -1.69 1.87 -16.96
N GLU A 58 -1.69 1.34 -18.18
CA GLU A 58 -0.45 1.07 -18.93
C GLU A 58 0.44 2.32 -19.06
N GLN A 59 -0.17 3.49 -19.21
CA GLN A 59 0.55 4.76 -19.27
C GLN A 59 1.26 5.09 -17.95
N ILE A 60 0.57 4.92 -16.81
CA ILE A 60 1.17 5.14 -15.48
C ILE A 60 2.35 4.19 -15.26
N TRP A 61 2.23 2.93 -15.66
CA TRP A 61 3.33 1.97 -15.56
C TRP A 61 4.52 2.32 -16.45
N LYS A 62 4.28 2.75 -17.69
CA LYS A 62 5.36 3.21 -18.59
C LYS A 62 6.09 4.42 -18.02
N GLU A 63 5.36 5.40 -17.50
CA GLU A 63 5.94 6.59 -16.87
C GLU A 63 6.77 6.24 -15.63
N SER A 64 6.23 5.36 -14.77
CA SER A 64 6.97 4.82 -13.62
C SER A 64 8.25 4.13 -14.07
N SER A 65 8.16 3.27 -15.08
CA SER A 65 9.31 2.54 -15.62
C SER A 65 10.39 3.42 -16.22
N GLN A 66 9.99 4.44 -16.97
CA GLN A 66 10.94 5.40 -17.53
C GLN A 66 11.68 6.14 -16.41
N LYS A 67 10.97 6.63 -15.39
CA LYS A 67 11.57 7.32 -14.26
C LYS A 67 12.48 6.42 -13.42
N PHE A 68 12.13 5.15 -13.24
CA PHE A 68 13.01 4.18 -12.60
C PHE A 68 14.32 4.00 -13.37
N TYR A 69 14.25 3.95 -14.70
CA TYR A 69 15.43 3.88 -15.54
C TYR A 69 16.28 5.16 -15.44
N GLU A 70 15.67 6.34 -15.52
CA GLU A 70 16.38 7.62 -15.42
C GLU A 70 17.06 7.82 -14.06
N THR A 71 16.37 7.47 -12.96
CA THR A 71 16.82 7.76 -11.59
C THR A 71 17.74 6.67 -11.04
N TRP A 72 17.38 5.41 -11.25
CA TRP A 72 18.01 4.26 -10.59
C TRP A 72 18.75 3.35 -11.58
N GLN A 73 18.74 3.68 -12.88
CA GLN A 73 19.33 2.88 -13.96
C GLN A 73 18.76 1.45 -13.99
N PHE A 74 17.52 1.27 -13.54
CA PHE A 74 16.84 -0.01 -13.53
C PHE A 74 15.74 -0.02 -14.62
N PRO A 75 16.02 -0.60 -15.80
CA PRO A 75 15.05 -0.64 -16.89
C PRO A 75 13.87 -1.55 -16.54
N TYR A 76 12.67 -1.20 -17.03
CA TYR A 76 11.44 -2.00 -16.88
C TYR A 76 10.97 -2.27 -15.43
N CYS A 77 11.55 -1.61 -14.42
CA CYS A 77 10.98 -1.61 -13.07
C CYS A 77 9.75 -0.70 -13.02
N ILE A 78 8.58 -1.24 -12.71
CA ILE A 78 7.33 -0.47 -12.66
C ILE A 78 6.97 0.01 -11.25
N GLY A 79 7.64 -0.51 -10.21
CA GLY A 79 7.37 -0.18 -8.82
C GLY A 79 8.13 -1.08 -7.85
N SER A 80 8.29 -0.62 -6.62
CA SER A 80 8.74 -1.44 -5.50
C SER A 80 7.55 -1.85 -4.64
N ILE A 81 7.48 -3.12 -4.25
CA ILE A 81 6.41 -3.67 -3.43
C ILE A 81 6.91 -4.05 -2.04
N ASP A 82 6.15 -3.69 -1.01
CA ASP A 82 6.40 -4.11 0.36
C ASP A 82 5.12 -4.12 1.20
N GLY A 83 5.12 -4.89 2.27
CA GLY A 83 4.06 -4.99 3.26
C GLY A 83 4.37 -4.21 4.54
N LYS A 84 3.45 -3.33 4.95
CA LYS A 84 3.54 -2.60 6.21
C LYS A 84 2.53 -3.14 7.23
N HIS A 85 3.04 -3.66 8.35
CA HIS A 85 2.22 -3.98 9.52
C HIS A 85 1.76 -2.69 10.25
N VAL A 86 0.45 -2.44 10.24
CA VAL A 86 -0.21 -1.42 11.04
C VAL A 86 -0.71 -2.06 12.33
N THR A 87 -0.19 -1.62 13.47
CA THR A 87 -0.58 -2.18 14.78
C THR A 87 -2.01 -1.81 15.10
N ILE A 88 -2.79 -2.80 15.53
CA ILE A 88 -4.18 -2.63 15.97
C ILE A 88 -4.39 -3.19 17.36
N LYS A 89 -5.48 -2.78 18.01
CA LYS A 89 -6.01 -3.52 19.16
C LYS A 89 -6.53 -4.87 18.66
N CYS A 90 -6.34 -5.93 19.45
CA CYS A 90 -6.88 -7.26 19.16
C CYS A 90 -8.37 -7.14 18.80
N PRO A 91 -8.78 -7.51 17.57
CA PRO A 91 -10.17 -7.52 17.21
C PRO A 91 -10.92 -8.61 17.99
N ASN A 92 -12.20 -8.38 18.24
CA ASN A 92 -13.02 -9.34 18.98
C ASN A 92 -13.15 -10.65 18.18
N ASN A 93 -13.01 -11.79 18.85
CA ASN A 93 -13.25 -13.14 18.29
C ASN A 93 -12.34 -13.55 17.11
N THR A 94 -11.16 -12.93 16.92
CA THR A 94 -10.25 -13.28 15.79
C THR A 94 -9.15 -14.29 16.14
N GLY A 95 -9.09 -14.76 17.39
CA GLY A 95 -8.00 -15.62 17.87
C GLY A 95 -6.63 -15.00 17.57
N SER A 96 -5.75 -15.74 16.90
CA SER A 96 -4.40 -15.29 16.53
C SER A 96 -4.26 -14.86 15.06
N GLN A 97 -5.34 -14.69 14.31
CA GLN A 97 -5.28 -14.36 12.87
C GLN A 97 -4.52 -13.05 12.59
N HIS A 98 -4.72 -12.03 13.41
CA HIS A 98 -4.02 -10.75 13.29
C HIS A 98 -2.68 -10.71 14.06
N PHE A 99 -2.32 -11.77 14.79
CA PHE A 99 -1.12 -11.79 15.61
C PHE A 99 0.12 -12.03 14.74
N CYS A 100 0.94 -11.00 14.58
CA CYS A 100 2.14 -11.04 13.75
C CYS A 100 3.37 -11.49 14.54
N TYR A 101 4.46 -11.75 13.82
CA TYR A 101 5.74 -12.17 14.37
C TYR A 101 6.35 -11.16 15.37
N LEU A 102 5.94 -9.88 15.29
CA LEU A 102 6.31 -8.82 16.24
C LEU A 102 5.59 -8.93 17.61
N LYS A 103 4.86 -10.02 17.86
CA LYS A 103 4.06 -10.25 19.06
C LYS A 103 3.00 -9.17 19.30
N LYS A 104 2.46 -8.60 18.22
CA LYS A 104 1.40 -7.58 18.20
C LYS A 104 0.27 -8.02 17.28
N PHE A 105 -0.91 -7.45 17.47
CA PHE A 105 -1.99 -7.58 16.49
C PHE A 105 -1.80 -6.53 15.38
N SER A 106 -1.94 -6.91 14.12
CA SER A 106 -1.78 -6.02 12.99
C SER A 106 -2.68 -6.35 11.80
N VAL A 107 -2.97 -5.31 11.01
CA VAL A 107 -3.42 -5.41 9.63
C VAL A 107 -2.24 -5.03 8.73
N VAL A 108 -2.09 -5.72 7.62
CA VAL A 108 -1.07 -5.42 6.63
C VAL A 108 -1.65 -4.49 5.56
N LEU A 109 -0.92 -3.41 5.30
CA LEU A 109 -1.06 -2.57 4.12
C LEU A 109 0.02 -3.01 3.13
N MET A 110 -0.41 -3.61 2.02
CA MET A 110 0.47 -3.94 0.91
C MET A 110 0.50 -2.74 -0.04
N ALA A 111 1.68 -2.29 -0.46
CA ALA A 111 1.79 -1.12 -1.31
C ALA A 111 2.79 -1.32 -2.44
N VAL A 112 2.44 -0.81 -3.62
CA VAL A 112 3.40 -0.57 -4.71
C VAL A 112 3.74 0.91 -4.73
N VAL A 113 5.03 1.22 -4.64
CA VAL A 113 5.57 2.57 -4.60
C VAL A 113 6.36 2.83 -5.88
N GLY A 114 6.09 3.98 -6.50
CA GLY A 114 6.78 4.44 -7.70
C GLY A 114 8.14 5.10 -7.40
N PRO A 115 8.84 5.60 -8.42
CA PRO A 115 10.20 6.14 -8.29
C PRO A 115 10.24 7.46 -7.51
N ASP A 116 9.13 8.20 -7.47
CA ASP A 116 8.99 9.47 -6.73
C ASP A 116 8.59 9.26 -5.25
N TYR A 117 8.74 8.05 -4.71
CA TYR A 117 8.32 7.67 -3.34
C TYR A 117 6.82 7.87 -3.07
N LYS A 118 5.99 7.79 -4.12
CA LYS A 118 4.53 7.88 -4.04
C LYS A 118 3.90 6.51 -4.25
N PHE A 119 2.83 6.24 -3.50
CA PHE A 119 2.01 5.05 -3.73
C PHE A 119 1.39 5.10 -5.12
N LEU A 120 1.60 4.04 -5.90
CA LEU A 120 0.91 3.82 -7.18
C LEU A 120 -0.40 3.07 -6.94
N CYS A 121 -0.39 2.09 -6.04
CA CYS A 121 -1.57 1.39 -5.57
C CYS A 121 -1.31 0.72 -4.22
N VAL A 122 -2.39 0.43 -3.49
CA VAL A 122 -2.35 -0.26 -2.20
C VAL A 122 -3.46 -1.32 -2.12
N ASP A 123 -3.24 -2.35 -1.32
CA ASP A 123 -4.25 -3.32 -0.90
C ASP A 123 -4.17 -3.44 0.64
N ILE A 124 -5.29 -3.15 1.32
CA ILE A 124 -5.34 -2.98 2.77
C ILE A 124 -6.28 -4.04 3.34
N GLY A 125 -5.84 -4.75 4.37
CA GLY A 125 -6.69 -5.73 5.07
C GLY A 125 -6.04 -7.09 5.29
N GLY A 126 -4.80 -7.29 4.84
CA GLY A 126 -4.08 -8.54 5.05
C GLY A 126 -3.93 -8.89 6.52
N TYR A 127 -4.08 -10.17 6.86
CA TYR A 127 -3.88 -10.65 8.23
C TYR A 127 -2.41 -10.62 8.61
N GLY A 128 -2.09 -10.02 9.77
CA GLY A 128 -0.71 -9.88 10.25
C GLY A 128 0.05 -11.19 10.49
N LYS A 129 -0.64 -12.34 10.55
CA LYS A 129 0.00 -13.66 10.63
C LYS A 129 0.59 -14.13 9.30
N ASN A 130 0.06 -13.65 8.18
CA ASN A 130 0.46 -14.11 6.85
C ASN A 130 1.76 -13.41 6.40
N SER A 131 2.54 -14.07 5.55
CA SER A 131 3.70 -13.46 4.91
C SER A 131 3.29 -12.47 3.82
N ASP A 132 4.16 -11.52 3.49
CA ASP A 132 3.90 -10.52 2.46
C ASP A 132 3.60 -11.16 1.10
N GLY A 133 4.37 -12.18 0.71
CA GLY A 133 4.09 -12.96 -0.50
C GLY A 133 2.71 -13.63 -0.50
N GLY A 134 2.28 -14.20 0.62
CA GLY A 134 0.97 -14.85 0.73
C GLY A 134 -0.19 -13.85 0.76
N ILE A 135 0.01 -12.69 1.38
CA ILE A 135 -0.96 -11.58 1.37
C ILE A 135 -1.12 -11.06 -0.05
N PHE A 136 -0.01 -10.79 -0.72
CA PHE A 136 -0.02 -10.30 -2.09
C PHE A 136 -0.71 -11.27 -3.04
N GLU A 137 -0.40 -12.57 -2.99
CA GLU A 137 -1.06 -13.59 -3.83
C GLU A 137 -2.60 -13.62 -3.65
N GLN A 138 -3.09 -13.43 -2.44
CA GLN A 138 -4.52 -13.45 -2.14
C GLN A 138 -5.23 -12.11 -2.40
N SER A 139 -4.46 -11.01 -2.43
CA SER A 139 -4.92 -9.65 -2.63
C SER A 139 -5.57 -9.43 -3.99
N THR A 140 -6.41 -8.40 -4.11
CA THR A 140 -7.03 -8.04 -5.40
C THR A 140 -5.93 -7.60 -6.37
N MET A 141 -4.96 -6.85 -5.86
CA MET A 141 -3.80 -6.39 -6.62
C MET A 141 -2.99 -7.57 -7.20
N GLY A 142 -2.59 -8.53 -6.37
CA GLY A 142 -1.80 -9.69 -6.83
C GLY A 142 -2.55 -10.58 -7.83
N LYS A 143 -3.86 -10.75 -7.65
CA LYS A 143 -4.71 -11.45 -8.63
C LYS A 143 -4.75 -10.74 -9.99
N LYS A 144 -4.76 -9.41 -10.01
CA LYS A 144 -4.70 -8.63 -11.27
C LYS A 144 -3.33 -8.74 -11.96
N PHE A 145 -2.25 -8.80 -11.19
CA PHE A 145 -0.91 -9.09 -11.74
C PHE A 145 -0.83 -10.51 -12.33
N GLU A 146 -1.27 -11.53 -11.58
CA GLU A 146 -1.22 -12.94 -12.04
C GLU A 146 -2.09 -13.17 -13.28
N SER A 147 -3.23 -12.48 -13.39
CA SER A 147 -4.14 -12.58 -14.55
C SER A 147 -3.81 -11.63 -15.71
N VAL A 148 -2.74 -10.82 -15.61
CA VAL A 148 -2.36 -9.82 -16.62
C VAL A 148 -3.48 -8.81 -16.92
N THR A 149 -4.31 -8.50 -15.91
CA THR A 149 -5.43 -7.55 -16.02
C THR A 149 -5.13 -6.19 -15.41
N PHE A 150 -3.91 -5.97 -14.92
CA PHE A 150 -3.50 -4.73 -14.24
C PHE A 150 -2.83 -3.69 -15.15
N GLY A 151 -3.03 -3.80 -16.46
CA GLY A 151 -2.51 -2.85 -17.44
C GLY A 151 -0.98 -2.80 -17.54
N VAL A 152 -0.26 -3.82 -17.05
CA VAL A 152 1.21 -3.87 -17.16
C VAL A 152 1.60 -3.89 -18.65
N PRO A 153 2.56 -3.05 -19.10
CA PRO A 153 2.95 -3.00 -20.50
C PRO A 153 3.55 -4.33 -20.98
N GLN A 154 3.35 -4.63 -22.26
CA GLN A 154 3.93 -5.82 -22.88
C GLN A 154 5.47 -5.85 -22.79
N GLU A 155 6.02 -7.07 -22.83
CA GLU A 155 7.45 -7.30 -22.80
C GLU A 155 8.16 -6.61 -23.97
N ASN A 156 9.32 -6.03 -23.70
CA ASN A 156 10.14 -5.37 -24.72
C ASN A 156 11.63 -5.69 -24.54
N PRO A 157 12.43 -5.70 -25.61
CA PRO A 157 13.86 -5.91 -25.48
C PRO A 157 14.54 -4.74 -24.80
N LEU A 158 15.47 -5.03 -23.88
CA LEU A 158 16.34 -4.02 -23.29
C LEU A 158 17.13 -3.27 -24.37
N PRO A 159 17.60 -2.03 -24.09
CA PRO A 159 18.45 -1.29 -25.02
C PRO A 159 19.66 -2.14 -25.48
N GLY A 160 19.77 -2.34 -26.80
CA GLY A 160 20.83 -3.15 -27.41
C GLY A 160 20.65 -4.66 -27.34
N GLN A 161 19.49 -5.15 -26.88
CA GLN A 161 19.14 -6.57 -26.82
C GLN A 161 18.02 -6.90 -27.80
N HIS A 162 17.89 -8.19 -28.14
CA HIS A 162 16.82 -8.69 -29.01
C HIS A 162 15.75 -9.49 -28.26
N LYS A 163 16.12 -10.07 -27.11
CA LYS A 163 15.20 -10.89 -26.32
C LYS A 163 14.28 -9.98 -25.51
N PRO A 164 12.95 -10.09 -25.67
CA PRO A 164 12.02 -9.33 -24.85
C PRO A 164 12.13 -9.76 -23.39
N VAL A 165 11.96 -8.80 -22.48
CA VAL A 165 11.88 -9.02 -21.04
C VAL A 165 10.65 -8.31 -20.48
N PRO A 166 10.04 -8.84 -19.41
CA PRO A 166 8.86 -8.24 -18.82
C PRO A 166 9.17 -6.98 -18.02
N HIS A 167 8.11 -6.19 -17.82
CA HIS A 167 8.09 -5.18 -16.77
C HIS A 167 7.87 -5.87 -15.42
N VAL A 168 8.65 -5.47 -14.43
CA VAL A 168 8.67 -6.16 -13.12
C VAL A 168 8.49 -5.17 -11.97
N LEU A 169 7.80 -5.63 -10.94
CA LEU A 169 7.94 -5.09 -9.59
C LEU A 169 9.24 -5.58 -8.97
N ILE A 170 9.79 -4.82 -8.02
CA ILE A 170 10.87 -5.27 -7.16
C ILE A 170 10.36 -5.44 -5.73
N GLY A 171 10.53 -6.62 -5.15
CA GLY A 171 10.19 -6.93 -3.77
C GLY A 171 11.40 -7.48 -3.01
N ASP A 172 11.28 -7.60 -1.70
CA ASP A 172 12.31 -8.22 -0.87
C ASP A 172 12.29 -9.77 -0.95
N GLU A 173 13.02 -10.44 -0.07
CA GLU A 173 13.10 -11.91 -0.06
C GLU A 173 11.80 -12.60 0.36
N ALA A 174 10.86 -11.89 1.00
CA ALA A 174 9.58 -12.44 1.44
C ALA A 174 8.62 -12.73 0.28
N PHE A 175 8.88 -12.14 -0.89
CA PHE A 175 8.11 -12.37 -2.10
C PHE A 175 8.68 -13.55 -2.94
N PRO A 176 7.82 -14.28 -3.68
CA PRO A 176 8.27 -15.25 -4.66
C PRO A 176 8.78 -14.56 -5.94
N LEU A 177 9.68 -15.23 -6.67
CA LEU A 177 10.06 -14.81 -8.02
C LEU A 177 8.91 -15.15 -8.99
N LYS A 178 8.45 -14.16 -9.77
CA LYS A 178 7.38 -14.30 -10.77
C LYS A 178 7.74 -13.54 -12.05
N PRO A 179 7.07 -13.80 -13.19
CA PRO A 179 7.29 -13.05 -14.43
C PRO A 179 7.14 -11.52 -14.29
N TYR A 180 6.35 -11.07 -13.32
CA TYR A 180 6.07 -9.66 -13.04
C TYR A 180 6.66 -9.17 -11.69
N LEU A 181 7.43 -10.01 -10.97
CA LEU A 181 7.98 -9.67 -9.65
C LEU A 181 9.38 -10.27 -9.48
N MET A 182 10.36 -9.38 -9.38
CA MET A 182 11.76 -9.70 -9.13
C MET A 182 12.08 -9.57 -7.63
N LYS A 183 12.92 -10.47 -7.13
CA LYS A 183 13.45 -10.47 -5.77
C LYS A 183 14.98 -10.55 -5.80
N PRO A 184 15.69 -10.13 -4.74
CA PRO A 184 17.12 -10.35 -4.61
C PRO A 184 17.49 -11.82 -4.77
N PHE A 185 18.67 -12.06 -5.34
CA PHE A 185 19.27 -13.40 -5.33
C PHE A 185 19.63 -13.76 -3.89
N ALA A 186 19.12 -14.88 -3.40
CA ALA A 186 19.39 -15.31 -2.04
C ALA A 186 20.87 -15.69 -1.91
N TYR A 187 21.62 -14.94 -1.10
CA TYR A 187 22.93 -15.37 -0.64
C TYR A 187 22.73 -16.33 0.53
N ARG A 188 22.83 -17.64 0.26
CA ARG A 188 22.97 -18.67 1.28
C ARG A 188 24.32 -19.36 1.13
#